data_AF-A0A3E1DEJ4-F1
#
_entry.id   AF-A0A3E1DEJ4-F1
#
_cell.length_a   1.000
_cell.length_b   1.000
_cell.length_c   1.000
_cell.angle_alpha   90.00
_cell.angle_beta   90.00
_cell.angle_gamma   90.00
#
_symmetry.space_group_name_H-M   'P 1'
#
loop_
_entity.id
_entity.type
_entity.pdbx_description
1 polymer ?
#
loop_
_entity_poly.entity_id
_entity_poly.type
_entity_poly.pdbx_seq_one_letter_code
_entity_poly.pdbx_strand_id
1 'polypeptide(L)' 'MLRHLGMVLGFSLSLVKMSYAVDSYRFLHVHIDTLWFIFLFLLGVLFVPFILMAVLTWHYAENKAAQEEQQIISVESEK' A
#
# COMPACT_ATOMS: atom_id res chain seq x y z
N MET A 1 14.17 9.84 9.61
CA MET A 1 12.76 10.18 9.92
C MET A 1 11.76 9.11 9.45
N LEU A 2 11.90 8.52 8.26
CA LEU A 2 10.96 7.53 7.70
C LEU A 2 10.73 6.26 8.57
N ARG A 3 11.74 5.82 9.32
CA ARG A 3 11.66 4.63 10.19
C ARG A 3 10.79 4.81 11.44
N HIS A 4 10.64 6.05 11.92
CA HIS A 4 9.77 6.34 13.07
C HIS A 4 8.30 6.44 12.67
N LEU A 5 8.02 6.86 11.42
CA LEU A 5 6.65 6.93 10.90
C LEU A 5 6.01 5.53 10.84
N GLY A 6 6.74 4.52 10.36
CA GLY A 6 6.26 3.13 10.32
C GLY A 6 6.07 2.52 11.72
N MET A 7 6.92 2.89 12.69
CA MET A 7 6.80 2.41 14.08
C MET A 7 5.61 3.04 14.80
N VAL A 8 5.29 4.31 14.55
CA VAL A 8 4.11 5.00 15.10
C VAL A 8 2.81 4.44 14.48
N LEU A 9 2.80 4.16 13.17
CA LEU A 9 1.68 3.47 12.51
C LEU A 9 1.44 2.07 13.08
N GLY A 10 2.52 1.29 13.28
CA GLY A 10 2.42 -0.05 13.88
C GLY A 10 1.97 -0.02 15.35
N PHE A 11 2.43 0.97 16.12
CA PHE A 11 2.01 1.14 17.51
C PHE A 11 0.55 1.60 17.63
N SER A 12 0.07 2.46 16.72
CA SER A 12 -1.33 2.88 16.67
C SER A 12 -2.30 1.73 16.36
N LEU A 13 -1.83 0.71 15.62
CA LEU A 13 -2.65 -0.46 15.25
C LEU A 13 -2.83 -1.44 16.42
N SER A 14 -1.87 -1.50 17.36
CA SER A 14 -1.92 -2.39 18.53
C SER A 14 -2.90 -1.97 19.63
N LEU A 15 -3.47 -0.75 19.58
CA LEU A 15 -4.47 -0.30 20.56
C LEU A 15 -5.91 -0.67 20.21
N VAL A 16 -6.17 -1.38 19.10
CA VAL A 16 -7.51 -1.86 18.75
C VAL A 16 -7.89 -3.01 19.69
N LYS A 17 -8.51 -2.67 20.82
CA LYS A 17 -9.09 -3.63 21.77
C LYS A 17 -10.28 -4.34 21.13
N MET A 18 -10.11 -5.61 20.83
CA MET A 18 -11.16 -6.54 20.44
C MET A 18 -11.92 -7.02 21.69
N SER A 19 -12.98 -6.32 22.09
CA SER A 19 -13.91 -6.82 23.11
C SER A 19 -15.35 -6.65 22.62
N TYR A 20 -15.71 -7.43 21.60
CA TYR A 20 -17.05 -7.45 21.02
C TYR A 20 -17.26 -8.78 20.26
N ALA A 21 -17.22 -9.92 20.97
CA ALA A 21 -17.23 -11.24 20.32
C ALA A 21 -18.20 -12.26 20.92
N VAL A 22 -19.00 -11.91 21.93
CA VAL A 22 -19.91 -12.88 22.59
C VAL A 22 -21.39 -12.68 22.23
N ASP A 23 -21.80 -11.50 21.71
CA ASP A 23 -23.19 -11.23 21.25
C ASP A 23 -23.28 -10.75 19.79
N SER A 24 -22.19 -10.84 19.02
CA SER A 24 -22.01 -10.13 17.74
C SER A 24 -22.82 -10.67 16.57
N TYR A 25 -23.28 -11.93 16.64
CA TYR A 25 -24.12 -12.53 15.59
C TYR A 25 -25.56 -11.99 15.59
N ARG A 26 -26.01 -11.41 16.71
CA ARG A 26 -27.39 -10.89 16.85
C ARG A 26 -27.56 -9.48 16.30
N PHE A 27 -26.47 -8.71 16.20
CA PHE A 27 -26.49 -7.30 15.79
C PHE A 27 -25.85 -7.04 14.42
N LEU A 28 -25.10 -8.00 13.86
CA LEU A 28 -24.64 -7.96 12.47
C LEU A 28 -25.72 -8.44 11.52
N HIS A 29 -26.88 -7.76 11.50
CA HIS A 29 -27.78 -7.82 10.37
C HIS A 29 -27.09 -7.17 9.17
N VAL A 30 -26.35 -7.98 8.42
CA VAL A 30 -25.66 -7.53 7.21
C VAL A 30 -26.72 -7.42 6.11
N HIS A 31 -27.15 -6.18 5.84
CA HIS A 31 -28.05 -5.89 4.74
C HIS A 31 -27.28 -5.94 3.41
N ILE A 32 -27.96 -6.27 2.31
CA ILE A 32 -27.33 -6.37 0.98
C ILE A 32 -26.61 -5.05 0.61
N ASP A 33 -27.16 -3.91 1.05
CA ASP A 33 -26.55 -2.60 0.85
C ASP A 33 -25.24 -2.42 1.61
N THR A 34 -25.08 -2.99 2.82
CA THR A 34 -23.82 -2.89 3.58
C THR A 34 -22.72 -3.80 3.04
N LEU A 35 -23.06 -4.89 2.35
CA LEU A 35 -22.08 -5.77 1.70
C LEU A 35 -21.26 -5.03 0.63
N TRP A 36 -21.87 -4.12 -0.12
CA TRP A 36 -21.17 -3.32 -1.13
C TRP A 36 -20.03 -2.51 -0.54
N PHE A 37 -20.28 -1.83 0.57
CA PHE A 37 -19.25 -1.02 1.25
C PHE A 37 -18.12 -1.89 1.80
N ILE A 38 -18.43 -3.06 2.35
CA ILE A 38 -17.43 -4.02 2.83
C ILE A 38 -16.58 -4.52 1.65
N PHE A 39 -17.20 -4.85 0.52
CA PHE A 39 -16.49 -5.32 -0.65
C PHE A 39 -15.55 -4.25 -1.22
N LEU A 40 -16.02 -3.02 -1.38
CA LEU A 40 -15.20 -1.90 -1.87
C LEU A 40 -14.05 -1.57 -0.91
N PHE A 41 -14.31 -1.61 0.40
CA PHE A 41 -13.28 -1.41 1.41
C PHE A 41 -12.21 -2.50 1.35
N LEU A 42 -12.63 -3.77 1.32
CA LEU A 42 -11.73 -4.91 1.24
C LEU A 42 -10.92 -4.88 -0.06
N LEU A 43 -11.56 -4.52 -1.17
CA LEU A 43 -10.91 -4.33 -2.46
C LEU A 43 -9.83 -3.24 -2.37
N GLY A 44 -10.16 -2.06 -1.84
CA GLY A 44 -9.19 -0.98 -1.67
C GLY A 44 -7.99 -1.42 -0.83
N VAL A 45 -8.23 -1.93 0.37
CA VAL A 45 -7.18 -2.35 1.31
C VAL A 45 -6.29 -3.46 0.71
N LEU A 46 -6.89 -4.41 -0.01
CA LEU A 46 -6.15 -5.49 -0.66
C LEU A 46 -5.27 -4.98 -1.81
N PHE A 47 -5.80 -4.07 -2.64
CA PHE A 47 -5.11 -3.62 -3.86
C PHE A 47 -4.11 -2.49 -3.64
N VAL A 48 -4.26 -1.68 -2.59
CA VAL A 48 -3.31 -0.60 -2.24
C VAL A 48 -1.84 -1.03 -2.29
N PRO A 49 -1.39 -2.12 -1.64
CA PRO A 49 0.03 -2.51 -1.69
C PRO A 49 0.50 -2.89 -3.10
N PHE A 50 -0.36 -3.48 -3.94
CA PHE A 50 -0.02 -3.85 -5.31
C PHE A 50 0.09 -2.63 -6.21
N ILE A 51 -0.87 -1.70 -6.11
CA ILE A 51 -0.83 -0.44 -6.85
C ILE A 51 0.42 0.34 -6.47
N LEU A 52 0.72 0.43 -5.16
CA LEU A 52 1.91 1.11 -4.67
C LEU A 52 3.19 0.47 -5.23
N MET A 53 3.30 -0.86 -5.20
CA MET A 53 4.41 -1.60 -5.82
C MET A 53 4.55 -1.29 -7.30
N ALA A 54 3.47 -1.37 -8.08
CA ALA A 54 3.49 -1.13 -9.52
C ALA A 54 3.98 0.29 -9.85
N VAL A 55 3.46 1.31 -9.15
CA VAL A 55 3.87 2.70 -9.33
C VAL A 55 5.34 2.89 -8.97
N LEU A 56 5.81 2.29 -7.87
CA LEU A 56 7.19 2.42 -7.43
C LEU A 56 8.18 1.77 -8.40
N THR A 57 7.84 0.59 -8.90
CA THR A 57 8.65 -0.12 -9.90
C THR A 57 8.69 0.66 -11.20
N TRP A 58 7.56 1.19 -11.68
CA TRP A 58 7.52 2.00 -12.89
C TRP A 58 8.43 3.22 -12.78
N HIS A 59 8.25 4.01 -11.72
CA HIS A 59 9.03 5.22 -11.48
C HIS A 59 10.53 4.93 -11.37
N TYR A 60 10.91 3.83 -10.71
CA TYR A 60 12.32 3.46 -10.58
C TYR A 60 12.93 2.92 -11.89
N ALA A 61 12.16 2.18 -12.69
CA ALA A 61 12.61 1.70 -13.99
C ALA A 61 12.89 2.87 -14.96
N GLU A 62 12.02 3.89 -14.96
CA GLU A 62 12.21 5.11 -15.76
C GLU A 62 13.50 5.85 -15.35
N ASN A 63 13.74 6.00 -14.05
CA ASN A 63 14.95 6.67 -13.56
C ASN A 63 16.24 5.89 -13.89
N LYS A 64 16.18 4.56 -14.00
CA LYS A 64 17.34 3.74 -14.37
C LYS A 64 17.69 3.87 -15.85
N ALA A 65 16.69 3.81 -16.73
CA ALA A 65 16.90 3.97 -18.17
C ALA A 65 17.56 5.33 -18.48
N ALA A 66 17.12 6.40 -17.81
CA ALA A 66 17.70 7.73 -17.99
C ALA A 66 19.17 7.82 -17.56
N GLN A 67 19.60 7.09 -16.53
CA GLN A 67 21.00 7.09 -16.09
C GLN A 67 21.91 6.23 -16.98
N GLU A 68 21.40 5.11 -17.48
CA GLU A 68 22.15 4.23 -18.38
C GLU A 68 22.47 4.94 -19.71
N GLU A 69 21.53 5.69 -20.27
CA GLU A 69 21.75 6.50 -21.48
C GLU A 69 22.81 7.59 -21.28
N GLN A 70 22.80 8.26 -20.12
CA GLN A 70 23.79 9.31 -19.79
C GLN A 70 25.20 8.74 -19.62
N GLN A 71 25.33 7.55 -19.03
CA GLN A 71 26.62 6.87 -18.90
C GLN A 71 27.18 6.45 -20.26
N ILE A 72 26.36 5.89 -21.15
CA ILE A 72 26.79 5.48 -22.49
C ILE A 72 27.28 6.69 -23.32
N ILE A 73 26.58 7.82 -23.25
CA ILE A 73 26.97 9.06 -23.96
C ILE A 73 28.28 9.63 -23.40
N SER A 74 28.50 9.57 -22.09
CA SER A 74 29.76 10.02 -21.47
C SER A 74 30.97 9.15 -21.82
N VAL A 75 30.77 7.84 -21.96
CA VAL A 75 31.84 6.88 -22.32
C VAL A 75 32.21 6.97 -23.81
N GLU A 76 31.23 7.22 -24.70
CA GLU A 76 31.50 7.44 -26.12
C GLU A 76 32.18 8.80 -26.38
N SER A 77 31.87 9.83 -25.60
CA SER A 77 32.49 11.16 -25.75
C SER A 77 33.94 11.23 -25.23
N GLU A 78 34.41 10.23 -24.46
CA GLU A 78 35.78 10.17 -23.93
C GLU A 78 36.74 9.32 -24.80
N LYS A 79 36.22 8.68 -25.86
CA LYS A 79 36.97 7.81 -26.77
C LYS A 79 37.30 8.48 -28.10
#